data_AF-A0A924XMF8-F1
#
_entry.id   AF-A0A924XMF8-F1
#
_cell.length_a   1.000
_cell.length_b   1.000
_cell.length_c   1.000
_cell.angle_alpha   90.00
_cell.angle_beta   90.00
_cell.angle_gamma   90.00
#
_symmetry.space_group_name_H-M   'P 1'
#
loop_
_entity.id
_entity.type
_entity.pdbx_description
1 polymer ?
#
loop_
_entity_poly.entity_id
_entity_poly.type
_entity_poly.pdbx_seq_one_letter_code
_entity_poly.pdbx_strand_id
1 'polypeptide(L)' 'MSKMKRDEFVEKRREMSESSIDELVEKLSSEDLQTRFFAEMCLRDKTSV' A
#
# COMPACT_ATOMS: atom_id res chain seq x y z
N MET A 1 -11.75 10.51 9.95
CA MET A 1 -11.40 9.42 9.01
C MET A 1 -12.48 8.36 9.11
N SER A 2 -13.17 8.04 8.02
CA SER A 2 -14.10 6.89 8.02
C SER A 2 -13.30 5.60 8.26
N LYS A 3 -13.83 4.70 9.09
CA LYS A 3 -13.16 3.44 9.44
C LYS A 3 -13.26 2.51 8.23
N MET A 4 -12.14 2.21 7.57
CA MET A 4 -12.07 1.23 6.48
C MET A 4 -12.52 -0.14 7.01
N LYS A 5 -13.35 -0.84 6.26
CA LYS A 5 -13.78 -2.20 6.64
C LYS A 5 -12.64 -3.19 6.40
N ARG A 6 -12.68 -4.31 7.12
CA ARG A 6 -11.64 -5.35 7.00
C ARG A 6 -11.49 -5.85 5.57
N ASP A 7 -12.60 -6.07 4.87
CA ASP A 7 -12.59 -6.64 3.52
C ASP A 7 -11.97 -5.66 2.51
N GLU A 8 -12.34 -4.37 2.61
CA GLU A 8 -11.76 -3.28 1.82
C GLU A 8 -10.24 -3.16 2.05
N PHE A 9 -9.79 -3.36 3.29
CA PHE A 9 -8.35 -3.36 3.61
C PHE A 9 -7.62 -4.52 2.95
N VAL A 10 -8.20 -5.73 3.00
CA VAL A 10 -7.60 -6.94 2.43
C VAL A 10 -7.50 -6.82 0.92
N GLU A 11 -8.56 -6.35 0.26
CA GLU A 11 -8.59 -6.13 -1.18
C GLU A 11 -7.56 -5.08 -1.62
N LYS A 12 -7.56 -3.91 -0.97
CA LYS A 12 -6.61 -2.83 -1.29
C LYS A 12 -5.15 -3.23 -1.03
N ARG A 13 -4.88 -4.02 0.02
CA ARG A 13 -3.53 -4.58 0.26
C ARG A 13 -3.13 -5.53 -0.86
N ARG A 14 -4.04 -6.40 -1.29
CA ARG A 14 -3.77 -7.37 -2.36
C ARG A 14 -3.42 -6.63 -3.65
N GLU A 15 -4.25 -5.69 -4.08
CA GLU A 15 -4.00 -4.86 -5.27
C GLU A 15 -2.64 -4.14 -5.18
N MET A 16 -2.33 -3.51 -4.04
CA MET A 16 -1.06 -2.81 -3.87
C MET A 16 0.14 -3.75 -3.85
N SER A 17 -0.01 -4.96 -3.32
CA SER A 17 1.07 -5.95 -3.25
C SER A 17 1.50 -6.49 -4.62
N GLU A 18 0.64 -6.35 -5.64
CA GLU A 18 0.94 -6.72 -7.02
C GLU A 18 1.82 -5.66 -7.72
N SER A 19 1.91 -4.44 -7.19
CA SER A 19 2.79 -3.39 -7.72
C SER A 19 4.28 -3.76 -7.58
N SER A 20 5.09 -3.31 -8.54
CA SER A 20 6.55 -3.38 -8.50
C SER A 20 7.14 -2.47 -7.40
N ILE A 21 8.41 -2.68 -7.06
CA ILE A 21 9.11 -1.82 -6.09
C ILE A 21 9.12 -0.36 -6.55
N ASP A 22 9.37 -0.10 -7.84
CA ASP A 22 9.43 1.25 -8.38
C ASP A 22 8.06 1.96 -8.28
N GLU A 23 6.98 1.28 -8.65
CA GLU A 23 5.61 1.81 -8.52
C GLU A 23 5.24 2.07 -7.05
N LEU A 24 5.70 1.23 -6.12
CA LEU A 24 5.48 1.43 -4.69
C LEU A 24 6.23 2.66 -4.17
N VAL A 25 7.47 2.88 -4.63
CA VAL A 25 8.27 4.05 -4.28
C VAL A 25 7.61 5.34 -4.78
N GLU A 26 7.09 5.35 -6.00
CA GLU A 26 6.35 6.51 -6.54
C GLU A 26 5.13 6.86 -5.65
N LYS A 27 4.39 5.84 -5.21
CA LYS A 27 3.19 6.02 -4.37
C LYS A 27 3.48 6.56 -2.97
N LEU A 28 4.73 6.50 -2.48
CA LEU A 28 5.11 7.11 -1.20
C LEU A 28 4.96 8.64 -1.21
N SER A 29 4.97 9.27 -2.39
CA SER A 29 4.77 10.72 -2.54
C SER A 29 3.31 11.12 -2.77
N SER A 30 2.36 10.17 -2.75
CA SER A 30 0.92 10.45 -2.92
C SER A 30 0.42 11.41 -1.84
N GLU A 31 -0.52 12.30 -2.15
CA GLU A 31 -1.18 13.15 -1.14
C GLU A 31 -2.14 12.35 -0.25
N ASP A 32 -2.63 11.19 -0.71
CA ASP A 32 -3.52 10.31 0.05
C ASP A 32 -2.73 9.50 1.08
N LEU A 33 -3.07 9.72 2.36
CA LEU A 33 -2.45 9.02 3.49
C LEU A 33 -2.62 7.51 3.38
N GLN A 34 -3.77 7.02 2.91
CA GLN A 34 -3.98 5.58 2.80
C GLN A 34 -3.05 4.97 1.75
N THR A 35 -2.93 5.60 0.59
CA THR A 35 -2.04 5.17 -0.48
C THR A 35 -0.60 5.08 0.01
N ARG A 36 -0.11 6.12 0.72
CA ARG A 36 1.24 6.09 1.31
C ARG A 36 1.41 4.94 2.30
N PHE A 37 0.42 4.73 3.17
CA PHE A 37 0.44 3.65 4.17
C PHE A 37 0.54 2.26 3.51
N PHE A 38 -0.31 1.97 2.53
CA PHE A 38 -0.28 0.66 1.84
C PHE A 38 1.00 0.49 1.03
N ALA A 39 1.48 1.55 0.38
CA ALA A 39 2.73 1.52 -0.37
C ALA A 39 3.94 1.20 0.53
N GLU A 40 4.06 1.88 1.67
CA GLU A 40 5.12 1.62 2.66
C GLU A 40 5.07 0.18 3.19
N MET A 41 3.88 -0.29 3.55
CA MET A 41 3.67 -1.66 4.04
C MET A 41 4.10 -2.71 3.00
N CYS A 42 3.63 -2.58 1.76
CA CYS A 42 3.94 -3.52 0.68
C CYS A 42 5.41 -3.46 0.27
N LEU A 43 6.03 -2.26 0.31
CA LEU A 43 7.46 -2.10 0.04
C LEU A 43 8.29 -2.85 1.08
N ARG A 44 7.99 -2.65 2.38
CA ARG A 44 8.67 -3.38 3.47
C ARG A 44 8.52 -4.88 3.30
N ASP A 45 7.32 -5.37 3.00
CA ASP A 45 7.07 -6.81 2.83
C ASP A 45 7.91 -7.38 1.66
N LYS A 46 8.13 -6.64 0.57
CA LYS A 46 8.95 -7.06 -0.58
C LYS A 46 10.46 -6.98 -0.33
N THR A 47 10.93 -6.09 0.54
CA THR A 47 12.36 -5.91 0.82
C THR A 47 12.84 -6.66 2.07
N SER A 48 11.94 -7.30 2.82
CA SER A 48 12.30 -8.08 4.03
C SER A 48 12.79 -9.50 3.72
N VAL A 49 13.32 -9.72 2.51
CA VAL A 49 13.94 -10.98 2.08
C VAL A 49 15.36 -11.09 2.63
#